data_AF-A0A1I2I7J7-F1
#
_entry.id   AF-A0A1I2I7J7-F1
#
_cell.length_a   1.000
_cell.length_b   1.000
_cell.length_c   1.000
_cell.angle_alpha   90.00
_cell.angle_beta   90.00
_cell.angle_gamma   90.00
#
_symmetry.space_group_name_H-M   'P 1'
#
loop_
_entity.id
_entity.type
_entity.pdbx_description
1 polymer ?
#
loop_
_entity_poly.entity_id
_entity_poly.type
_entity_poly.pdbx_seq_one_letter_code
_entity_poly.pdbx_strand_id
1 'polypeptide(L)' 'MRQKLGAIADRMLATFLPQERAGACPCRPGEGYYQYRCVGHLQQRRWCVDSCNCSATCGSWSNTLTIC' A
#
# COMPACT_ATOMS: atom_id res chain seq x y z
N MET A 1 30.12 29.05 -7.16
CA MET A 1 28.75 29.13 -7.76
C MET A 1 28.40 27.83 -8.53
N ARG A 2 28.44 26.65 -7.89
CA ARG A 2 28.16 25.35 -8.55
C ARG A 2 26.74 24.79 -8.31
N GLN A 3 25.98 25.39 -7.39
CA GLN A 3 24.67 24.87 -6.97
C GLN A 3 23.52 25.20 -7.94
N LYS A 4 23.67 26.17 -8.84
CA LYS A 4 22.58 26.61 -9.74
C LYS A 4 22.33 25.67 -10.93
N LEU A 5 23.35 24.95 -11.42
CA LEU A 5 23.17 24.03 -12.55
C LEU A 5 22.42 22.76 -12.16
N GLY A 6 22.65 22.24 -10.94
CA GLY A 6 21.96 21.03 -10.45
C GLY A 6 20.44 21.23 -10.41
N ALA A 7 19.98 22.37 -9.88
CA ALA A 7 18.56 22.69 -9.81
C ALA A 7 17.88 22.82 -11.18
N ILE A 8 18.61 23.24 -12.21
CA ILE A 8 18.08 23.32 -13.58
C ILE A 8 18.03 21.92 -14.20
N ALA A 9 19.05 21.10 -13.97
CA ALA A 9 19.10 19.71 -14.45
C ALA A 9 17.98 18.85 -13.82
N ASP A 10 17.74 18.98 -12.51
CA ASP A 10 16.66 18.28 -11.81
C ASP A 10 15.28 18.68 -12.36
N ARG A 11 15.08 19.98 -12.65
CA ARG A 11 13.82 20.49 -13.21
C ARG A 11 13.58 20.00 -14.64
N MET A 12 14.64 19.86 -15.43
CA MET A 12 14.58 19.28 -16.77
C MET A 12 14.25 17.78 -16.69
N LEU A 13 14.93 17.03 -15.82
CA LEU A 13 14.65 15.60 -15.59
C LEU A 13 13.22 15.34 -15.11
N ALA A 14 12.66 16.20 -14.25
CA ALA A 14 11.27 16.11 -13.80
C ALA A 14 10.22 16.28 -14.93
N THR A 15 10.64 16.76 -16.10
CA THR A 15 9.76 16.91 -17.28
C THR A 15 9.77 15.65 -18.16
N PHE A 16 10.85 14.87 -18.12
CA PHE A 16 11.05 13.67 -18.96
C PHE A 16 10.85 12.36 -18.22
N LEU A 17 11.12 12.34 -16.91
CA LEU A 17 10.74 11.21 -16.09
C LEU A 17 9.21 11.18 -16.02
N PRO A 18 8.56 10.02 -16.21
CA PRO A 18 7.16 9.90 -15.85
C PRO A 18 7.08 10.35 -14.40
N GLN A 19 6.36 11.46 -14.15
CA GLN A 19 5.94 11.79 -12.81
C GLN A 19 5.07 10.60 -12.40
N GLU A 20 5.67 9.64 -11.69
CA GLU A 20 4.92 8.61 -10.99
C GLU A 20 3.79 9.35 -10.30
N ARG A 21 2.58 9.00 -10.74
CA ARG A 21 1.39 9.83 -10.66
C ARG A 21 1.33 10.51 -9.30
N ALA A 22 1.16 11.83 -9.27
CA ALA A 22 0.65 12.55 -8.09
C ALA A 22 -0.83 12.14 -7.86
N GLY A 23 -1.01 10.86 -7.55
CA GLY A 23 -2.21 10.04 -7.65
C GLY A 23 -1.93 8.53 -7.50
N ALA A 24 -0.66 8.14 -7.34
CA ALA A 24 -0.28 6.84 -6.81
C ALA A 24 -0.75 6.80 -5.36
N CYS A 25 -1.80 6.01 -5.12
CA CYS A 25 -2.30 5.85 -3.78
C CYS A 25 -1.15 5.32 -2.90
N PRO A 26 -0.87 5.96 -1.74
CA PRO A 26 0.28 5.61 -0.92
C PRO A 26 0.23 4.15 -0.45
N CYS A 27 -0.97 3.60 -0.41
CA CYS A 27 -1.27 2.18 -0.24
C CYS A 27 -1.67 1.61 -1.60
N ARG A 28 -1.06 0.50 -2.01
CA ARG A 28 -1.29 -0.14 -3.31
C ARG A 28 -2.78 -0.47 -3.48
N PRO A 29 -3.54 0.35 -4.22
CA PRO A 29 -4.98 0.28 -4.18
C PRO A 29 -5.43 -0.92 -5.00
N GLY A 30 -6.26 -1.78 -4.41
CA GLY A 30 -6.71 -3.01 -5.05
C GLY A 30 -5.78 -4.22 -4.85
N GLU A 31 -4.61 -4.06 -4.21
CA GLU A 31 -3.90 -5.21 -3.64
C GLU A 31 -4.64 -5.64 -2.38
N GLY A 32 -5.26 -6.81 -2.44
CA GLY A 32 -5.85 -7.42 -1.26
C GLY A 32 -4.86 -8.35 -0.58
N TYR A 33 -5.00 -8.45 0.74
CA TYR A 33 -4.16 -9.29 1.60
C TYR A 33 -5.01 -10.00 2.64
N TYR A 34 -4.48 -11.09 3.16
CA TYR A 34 -5.10 -11.79 4.28
C TYR A 34 -4.57 -11.27 5.61
N GLN A 35 -5.47 -10.94 6.52
CA GLN A 35 -5.14 -10.76 7.93
C GLN A 35 -5.45 -12.05 8.69
N TYR A 36 -4.58 -12.35 9.65
CA TYR A 36 -4.69 -13.52 10.52
C TYR A 36 -4.71 -13.07 11.97
N ARG A 37 -5.48 -13.76 12.79
CA ARG A 37 -5.44 -13.61 14.25
C ARG A 37 -5.73 -14.93 14.92
N CYS A 38 -5.39 -15.01 16.20
CA CYS A 38 -5.72 -16.15 17.05
C CYS A 38 -6.77 -15.71 18.07
N VAL A 39 -7.84 -16.49 18.20
CA VAL A 39 -8.88 -16.28 19.22
C VAL A 39 -9.05 -17.60 19.98
N GLY A 40 -8.46 -17.68 21.17
CA GLY A 40 -8.28 -18.96 21.87
C GLY A 40 -7.37 -19.89 21.07
N HIS A 41 -7.83 -21.11 20.80
CA HIS A 41 -7.12 -22.13 20.01
C HIS A 41 -7.49 -22.15 18.52
N LEU A 42 -8.29 -21.17 18.06
CA LEU A 42 -8.72 -21.08 16.67
C LEU A 42 -7.98 -19.96 15.96
N GLN A 43 -7.35 -20.29 14.84
CA GLN A 43 -6.89 -19.27 13.90
C GLN A 43 -8.11 -18.74 13.14
N GLN A 44 -8.14 -17.42 12.96
CA GLN A 44 -9.12 -16.73 12.13
C GLN A 44 -8.40 -15.98 11.03
N ARG A 45 -9.04 -15.94 9.86
CA ARG A 45 -8.56 -15.23 8.68
C ARG A 45 -9.67 -14.34 8.11
N ARG A 46 -9.29 -13.16 7.62
CA ARG A 46 -10.15 -12.30 6.80
C ARG A 46 -9.39 -11.72 5.62
N TRP A 47 -10.11 -11.40 4.55
CA TRP A 47 -9.57 -10.68 3.39
C TRP A 47 -9.75 -9.18 3.59
N CYS A 48 -8.72 -8.41 3.30
CA CYS A 48 -8.72 -6.95 3.34
C CYS A 48 -8.25 -6.40 2.00
N VAL A 49 -8.79 -5.27 1.59
CA VAL A 49 -8.36 -4.52 0.41
C VAL A 49 -8.08 -3.09 0.84
N ASP A 50 -6.91 -2.57 0.47
CA ASP A 50 -6.58 -1.18 0.73
C ASP A 50 -7.23 -0.27 -0.31
N SER A 51 -7.88 0.78 0.17
CA SER A 51 -8.36 1.87 -0.66
C SER A 51 -7.31 2.97 -0.77
N CYS A 52 -7.54 3.87 -1.72
CA CYS A 52 -6.61 4.93 -2.06
C CYS A 52 -6.32 5.95 -0.96
N ASN A 53 -7.16 5.96 0.08
CA ASN A 53 -6.99 6.76 1.30
C ASN A 53 -6.24 6.00 2.41
N CYS A 54 -5.58 4.87 2.09
CA CYS A 54 -4.91 4.02 3.06
C CYS A 54 -5.81 3.46 4.17
N SER A 55 -7.11 3.41 3.90
CA SER A 55 -8.05 2.65 4.74
C SER A 55 -8.13 1.22 4.23
N ALA A 56 -8.07 0.25 5.14
CA ALA A 56 -8.30 -1.13 4.80
C ALA A 56 -9.80 -1.44 4.93
N THR A 57 -10.42 -1.90 3.85
CA THR A 57 -11.77 -2.48 3.90
C THR A 57 -11.64 -3.98 4.04
N CYS A 58 -12.09 -4.53 5.16
CA CYS A 58 -11.96 -5.95 5.47
C CYS A 58 -13.31 -6.64 5.50
N GLY A 59 -13.36 -7.87 4.99
CA GLY A 59 -14.48 -8.78 5.19
C GLY A 59 -14.56 -9.33 6.63
N SER A 60 -15.56 -10.18 6.85
CA SER A 60 -15.75 -10.87 8.13
C SER A 60 -14.61 -11.85 8.44
N TRP A 61 -14.38 -12.10 9.74
CA TRP A 61 -13.50 -13.16 10.17
C TRP A 61 -14.12 -14.53 9.87
N SER A 62 -13.32 -15.40 9.27
CA SER A 62 -13.62 -16.81 9.06
C SER A 62 -12.67 -17.66 9.90
N ASN A 63 -13.18 -18.72 10.52
CA ASN A 63 -12.34 -19.66 11.25
C ASN A 63 -11.57 -20.52 10.24
N THR A 64 -10.28 -20.71 10.47
CA THR A 64 -9.48 -21.72 9.78
C THR A 64 -9.30 -22.93 10.70
N LEU A 65 -9.19 -24.13 10.12
CA LEU A 65 -8.94 -25.39 10.86
C LEU A 65 -7.51 -25.50 11.41
N THR A 66 -6.79 -24.38 11.46
CA THR A 66 -5.42 -24.29 11.93
C THR A 66 -5.44 -23.81 13.37
N ILE A 67 -4.72 -24.53 14.22
CA ILE A 67 -4.60 -24.20 15.64
C ILE A 67 -3.50 -23.14 15.80
N CYS A 68 -3.81 -22.12 16.60
CA CYS A 68 -2.82 -21.31 17.29
C CYS A 68 -2.61 -21.90 18.69
#